data_AF-A0A4R0G344-F1
#
_entry.id   AF-A0A4R0G344-F1
#
_cell.length_a   1.000
_cell.length_b   1.000
_cell.length_c   1.000
_cell.angle_alpha   90.00
_cell.angle_beta   90.00
_cell.angle_gamma   90.00
#
_symmetry.space_group_name_H-M   'P 1'
#
loop_
_entity.id
_entity.type
_entity.pdbx_description
1 polymer ?
#
loop_
_entity_poly.entity_id
_entity_poly.type
_entity_poly.pdbx_seq_one_letter_code
_entity_poly.pdbx_strand_id
1 'polypeptide(L)' 'LELRSSSAETLQVITVGEAGRAQVRVLHWESGQPAGINNDQVRYSYDNLTGSSALEVDGSGELISQEEYYP' A
#
# COMPACT_ATOMS: atom_id res chain seq x y z
N LEU A 1 -2.54 0.29 -12.15
CA LEU A 1 -1.11 -0.04 -12.17
C LEU A 1 -0.34 1.26 -12.27
N GLU A 2 0.57 1.47 -11.33
CA GLU A 2 1.52 2.59 -11.32
C GLU A 2 2.94 2.02 -11.36
N LEU A 3 3.84 2.63 -12.12
CA LEU A 3 5.23 2.22 -12.25
C LEU A 3 6.14 3.34 -11.73
N ARG A 4 7.06 2.98 -10.83
CA ARG A 4 8.06 3.88 -10.25
C ARG A 4 9.44 3.32 -10.54
N SER A 5 10.30 4.13 -11.16
CA SER A 5 11.67 3.73 -11.51
C SER A 5 12.65 4.81 -11.08
N SER A 6 13.74 4.38 -10.45
CA SER A 6 14.91 5.19 -10.13
C SER A 6 16.18 4.40 -10.42
N SER A 7 17.35 5.00 -10.24
CA SER A 7 18.62 4.26 -10.32
C SER A 7 18.79 3.20 -9.23
N ALA A 8 18.02 3.30 -8.14
CA ALA A 8 18.13 2.41 -6.99
C ALA A 8 17.05 1.32 -6.95
N GLU A 9 15.86 1.58 -7.50
CA GLU A 9 14.73 0.65 -7.44
C GLU A 9 13.81 0.73 -8.67
N THR A 10 13.11 -0.37 -8.95
CA THR A 10 11.99 -0.43 -9.88
C THR A 10 10.81 -1.11 -9.18
N LEU A 11 9.75 -0.35 -8.93
CA LEU A 11 8.58 -0.75 -8.17
C LEU A 11 7.31 -0.59 -9.01
N GLN A 12 6.50 -1.63 -9.05
CA GLN A 12 5.14 -1.62 -9.56
C GLN A 12 4.16 -1.58 -8.39
N VAL A 13 3.20 -0.65 -8.43
CA VAL A 13 2.09 -0.58 -7.47
C VAL A 13 0.81 -1.01 -8.18
N ILE A 14 0.31 -2.17 -7.79
CA ILE A 14 -0.91 -2.74 -8.35
C ILE A 14 -2.07 -2.38 -7.42
N THR A 15 -2.96 -1.54 -7.91
CA THR A 15 -4.12 -1.07 -7.15
C THR A 15 -5.37 -1.85 -7.56
N VAL A 16 -6.08 -2.40 -6.58
CA VAL A 16 -7.35 -3.10 -6.75
C VAL A 16 -8.42 -2.37 -5.95
N GLY A 17 -9.51 -1.97 -6.61
CA GLY A 17 -10.58 -1.16 -6.02
C GLY A 17 -10.34 0.35 -6.14
N GLU A 18 -11.38 1.12 -5.80
CA GLU A 18 -11.34 2.58 -5.83
C GLU A 18 -10.79 3.15 -4.52
N ALA A 19 -10.10 4.28 -4.60
CA ALA A 19 -9.68 5.02 -3.40
C ALA A 19 -10.91 5.44 -2.58
N GLY A 20 -10.82 5.36 -1.26
CA GLY A 20 -11.95 5.64 -0.37
C GLY A 20 -13.00 4.52 -0.28
N ARG A 21 -12.74 3.35 -0.89
CA ARG A 21 -13.60 2.16 -0.84
C ARG A 21 -12.82 0.90 -0.47
N ALA A 22 -12.03 0.96 0.60
CA ALA A 22 -11.24 -0.16 1.09
C ALA A 22 -10.30 -0.73 0.00
N GLN A 23 -9.47 0.15 -0.53
CA GLN A 23 -8.53 -0.16 -1.61
C GLN A 23 -7.46 -1.16 -1.16
N VAL A 24 -7.08 -2.08 -2.06
CA VAL A 24 -5.93 -2.96 -1.87
C VAL A 24 -4.79 -2.55 -2.78
N ARG A 25 -3.56 -2.54 -2.26
CA ARG A 25 -2.34 -2.30 -3.03
C ARG A 25 -1.41 -3.50 -2.93
N VAL A 26 -0.76 -3.86 -4.03
CA VAL A 26 0.35 -4.82 -4.03
C VAL A 26 1.62 -4.08 -4.46
N LEU A 27 2.68 -4.22 -3.65
CA LEU A 27 3.98 -3.65 -3.93
C LEU A 27 4.88 -4.73 -4.54
N HIS A 28 5.17 -4.62 -5.83
CA HIS A 28 6.01 -5.55 -6.57
C HIS A 28 7.30 -4.86 -7.02
N TRP A 29 8.43 -5.23 -6.41
CA TRP A 29 9.75 -4.77 -6.84
C TRP A 29 10.32 -5.69 -7.91
N GLU A 30 10.69 -5.12 -9.05
CA GLU A 30 11.52 -5.79 -10.06
C GLU A 30 13.00 -5.71 -9.70
N SER A 31 13.42 -4.63 -9.03
CA SER A 31 14.78 -4.43 -8.53
C SER A 31 14.79 -3.45 -7.36
N GLY A 32 15.84 -3.52 -6.51
CA GLY A 32 16.02 -2.58 -5.39
C GLY A 32 15.07 -2.79 -4.21
N GLN A 33 14.50 -3.99 -4.05
CA GLN A 33 13.61 -4.31 -2.93
C GLN A 33 14.28 -3.98 -1.57
N PRO A 34 13.64 -3.17 -0.72
CA PRO A 34 14.16 -2.86 0.61
C PRO A 34 14.23 -4.09 1.52
N ALA A 35 15.22 -4.12 2.41
CA ALA A 35 15.28 -5.12 3.47
C ALA A 35 14.12 -4.94 4.46
N GLY A 36 13.53 -6.05 4.89
CA GLY A 36 12.43 -6.05 5.88
C GLY A 36 11.03 -5.89 5.28
N ILE A 37 10.90 -5.73 3.96
CA ILE A 37 9.61 -5.79 3.26
C ILE A 37 9.68 -6.95 2.28
N ASN A 38 8.73 -7.87 2.37
CA ASN A 38 8.63 -8.96 1.40
C ASN A 38 8.19 -8.43 0.04
N ASN A 39 8.66 -9.05 -1.04
CA ASN A 39 8.14 -8.74 -2.36
C ASN A 39 6.68 -9.18 -2.45
N ASP A 40 5.93 -8.56 -3.36
CA ASP A 40 4.50 -8.81 -3.55
C ASP A 40 3.68 -8.54 -2.27
N GLN A 41 4.15 -7.63 -1.41
CA GLN A 41 3.45 -7.28 -0.18
C GLN A 41 2.07 -6.71 -0.51
N VAL A 42 1.03 -7.38 -0.01
CA VAL A 42 -0.35 -6.90 -0.05
C VAL A 42 -0.59 -5.94 1.12
N ARG A 43 -1.22 -4.81 0.82
CA ARG A 43 -1.61 -3.79 1.80
C ARG A 43 -3.09 -3.46 1.64
N TYR A 44 -3.86 -3.66 2.69
CA TYR A 44 -5.29 -3.34 2.75
C TYR A 44 -5.47 -1.99 3.41
N SER A 45 -6.10 -1.06 2.69
CA SER A 45 -6.55 0.23 3.22
C SER A 45 -7.94 0.07 3.82
N TYR A 46 -8.14 0.53 5.06
CA TYR A 46 -9.47 0.77 5.61
C TYR A 46 -9.68 2.26 5.75
N ASP A 47 -10.68 2.74 5.05
CA ASP A 47 -10.97 4.16 4.95
C ASP A 47 -12.01 4.57 5.99
N ASN A 48 -11.93 5.81 6.47
CA ASN A 48 -12.96 6.40 7.31
C ASN A 48 -14.21 6.79 6.47
N LEU A 49 -15.24 7.33 7.13
CA LEU A 49 -16.51 7.68 6.47
C LEU A 49 -16.33 8.68 5.31
N THR A 50 -15.30 9.53 5.35
CA THR A 50 -15.00 10.52 4.30
C THR A 50 -14.05 9.99 3.22
N GLY A 51 -13.68 8.71 3.27
CA GLY A 51 -12.79 8.07 2.28
C GLY A 51 -11.30 8.31 2.51
N SER A 52 -10.90 8.87 3.66
CA SER A 52 -9.49 9.00 4.03
C SER A 52 -8.98 7.66 4.56
N SER A 53 -7.81 7.23 4.09
CA SER A 53 -7.15 6.00 4.56
C SER A 53 -6.77 6.13 6.03
N ALA A 54 -7.45 5.41 6.92
CA ALA A 54 -7.22 5.50 8.36
C ALA A 54 -6.32 4.38 8.90
N LEU A 55 -6.37 3.20 8.29
CA LEU A 55 -5.64 2.01 8.74
C LEU A 55 -5.08 1.25 7.54
N GLU A 56 -3.81 0.85 7.61
CA GLU A 56 -3.19 -0.06 6.65
C GLU A 56 -2.78 -1.34 7.37
N VAL A 57 -3.18 -2.50 6.85
CA VAL A 57 -2.77 -3.82 7.36
C VAL A 57 -2.20 -4.70 6.26
N ASP A 58 -1.40 -5.68 6.66
CA ASP A 58 -0.76 -6.62 5.73
C ASP A 58 -1.64 -7.82 5.34
N GLY A 59 -1.07 -8.73 4.55
CA GLY A 59 -1.71 -9.98 4.12
C GLY A 59 -2.17 -10.92 5.24
N SER A 60 -1.61 -10.78 6.45
CA SER A 60 -1.98 -11.56 7.64
C SER A 60 -2.96 -10.82 8.55
N GLY A 61 -3.28 -9.56 8.24
CA GLY A 61 -4.11 -8.68 9.06
C GLY A 61 -3.33 -7.99 10.17
N GLU A 62 -2.00 -8.04 10.15
CA GLU A 62 -1.15 -7.31 11.08
C GLU A 62 -1.05 -5.83 10.69
N LEU A 63 -1.01 -4.96 11.70
CA LEU A 63 -0.99 -3.51 11.53
C LEU A 63 0.31 -3.04 10.85
N ILE A 64 0.18 -2.33 9.72
CA ILE A 64 1.30 -1.62 9.08
C ILE A 64 1.34 -0.17 9.55
N SER A 65 0.21 0.55 9.45
CA SER A 65 0.13 1.97 9.79
C SER A 65 -1.28 2.39 10.21
N GLN A 66 -1.35 3.49 10.95
CA GLN A 66 -2.59 4.16 11.34
C GLN A 66 -2.40 5.67 11.21
N GLU A 67 -3.34 6.33 10.55
CA GLU A 67 -3.32 7.79 10.32
C GLU A 67 -4.67 8.41 10.70
N GLU A 68 -4.61 9.58 11.35
CA GLU A 68 -5.79 10.36 11.71
C GLU A 68 -5.70 11.76 11.11
N TYR A 69 -6.84 12.29 10.70
CA TYR A 69 -6.95 13.55 9.99
C TYR A 69 -7.76 14.55 10.83
N TYR A 70 -7.24 15.77 10.98
CA TYR A 70 -8.02 16.88 11.53
C TYR A 70 -9.12 17.32 10.53
N PRO A 71 -10.26 17.85 11.01
CA PRO A 71 -11.29 18.42 10.13
C PRO A 71 -10.81 19.59 9.27
#